data_AF-A0A8I3A3K5-F1
#
_entry.id   AF-A0A8I3A3K5-F1
#
_cell.length_a   1.000
_cell.length_b   1.000
_cell.length_c   1.000
_cell.angle_alpha   90.00
_cell.angle_beta   90.00
_cell.angle_gamma   90.00
#
_symmetry.space_group_name_H-M   'P 1'
#
loop_
_entity.id
_entity.type
_entity.pdbx_description
1 polymer ?
#
loop_
_entity_poly.entity_id
_entity_poly.type
_entity_poly.pdbx_seq_one_letter_code
_entity_poly.pdbx_strand_id
1 'polypeptide(L)'
;MLQTSTILLAIAPLSALAQWDISTNFTFTLYPSDAGDSCEGGGQGGITLTTETIPRHETCIDIEEIFGGNERMGFLNDTFSERVTYPNYVDVDKLPPPGIEWYITSDSIDYDPAKNWSVIWFEQRNQSSDGKSEEGKDGRWVLDTYGGNNDCQRDDVIEFPWYETSCQTGETGRCEFVPHSIKSIKLRPFFHYDFGDCQTWAKYGAAATLVPRVSAAIVTTMAFFLFL
;
A
#
# COMPACT_ATOMS: atom_id res chain seq x y z
N MET A 1 29.49 23.14 -64.88
CA MET A 1 29.12 22.13 -63.87
C MET A 1 29.23 22.79 -62.52
N LEU A 2 28.12 23.00 -61.80
CA LEU A 2 28.13 23.23 -60.35
C LEU A 2 26.77 22.75 -59.85
N GLN A 3 26.77 21.60 -59.18
CA GLN A 3 25.59 20.91 -58.70
C GLN A 3 25.41 21.29 -57.22
N THR A 4 24.48 22.20 -56.94
CA THR A 4 24.12 22.57 -55.56
C THR A 4 23.23 21.48 -54.97
N SER A 5 23.78 20.68 -54.05
CA SER A 5 23.03 19.71 -53.25
C SER A 5 22.40 20.43 -52.06
N THR A 6 21.07 20.46 -52.02
CA THR A 6 20.29 20.94 -50.87
C THR A 6 20.13 19.79 -49.88
N ILE A 7 20.78 19.87 -48.73
CA ILE A 7 20.62 18.89 -47.63
C ILE A 7 19.38 19.31 -46.83
N LEU A 8 18.31 18.52 -46.93
CA LEU A 8 17.14 18.63 -46.05
C LEU A 8 17.50 17.96 -44.70
N LEU A 9 17.76 18.77 -43.67
CA LEU A 9 17.74 18.28 -42.29
C LEU A 9 16.28 18.01 -41.90
N ALA A 10 15.90 16.74 -41.86
CA ALA A 10 14.69 16.30 -41.19
C ALA A 10 14.91 16.44 -39.68
N ILE A 11 14.38 17.52 -39.10
CA ILE A 11 14.27 17.66 -37.64
C ILE A 11 13.15 16.72 -37.22
N ALA A 12 13.52 15.50 -36.82
CA ALA A 12 12.58 14.64 -36.11
C ALA A 12 12.21 15.36 -34.80
N PRO A 13 10.92 15.60 -34.52
CA PRO A 13 10.54 16.03 -33.19
C PRO A 13 10.90 14.86 -32.25
N LEU A 14 11.96 15.02 -31.46
CA LEU A 14 12.05 14.29 -30.21
C LEU A 14 10.86 14.76 -29.38
N SER A 15 9.73 14.09 -29.53
CA SER A 15 8.77 13.96 -28.46
C SER A 15 9.53 13.27 -27.34
N ALA A 16 10.24 14.05 -26.52
CA ALA A 16 10.59 13.63 -25.18
C ALA A 16 9.24 13.43 -24.47
N LEU A 17 8.67 12.23 -24.62
CA LEU A 17 7.86 11.69 -23.56
C LEU A 17 8.82 11.74 -22.37
N ALA A 18 8.54 12.63 -21.43
CA ALA A 18 9.09 12.49 -20.09
C ALA A 18 8.64 11.10 -19.66
N GLN A 19 9.55 10.14 -19.81
CA GLN A 19 9.34 8.81 -19.29
C GLN A 19 9.30 9.02 -17.79
N TRP A 20 8.09 8.95 -17.24
CA TRP A 20 7.94 8.70 -15.82
C TRP A 20 8.85 7.52 -15.52
N ASP A 21 9.77 7.68 -14.57
CA ASP A 21 10.51 6.52 -14.08
C ASP A 21 9.55 5.78 -13.15
N ILE A 22 8.73 4.90 -13.75
CA ILE A 22 7.50 4.28 -13.21
C ILE A 22 7.80 3.04 -12.38
N SER A 23 8.86 3.08 -11.58
CA SER A 23 9.10 2.10 -10.51
C SER A 23 7.92 1.83 -9.57
N THR A 24 6.78 2.50 -9.68
CA THR A 24 5.84 2.86 -8.60
C THR A 24 4.95 1.74 -8.09
N ASN A 25 5.13 0.54 -8.61
CA ASN A 25 4.26 -0.59 -8.41
C ASN A 25 4.15 -0.97 -6.93
N PHE A 26 2.92 -1.21 -6.49
CA PHE A 26 2.64 -1.90 -5.25
C PHE A 26 2.19 -3.31 -5.61
N THR A 27 2.83 -4.32 -5.02
CA THR A 27 2.46 -5.71 -5.23
C THR A 27 2.00 -6.30 -3.92
N PHE A 28 0.90 -7.03 -3.94
CA PHE A 28 0.52 -7.90 -2.82
C PHE A 28 0.09 -9.26 -3.32
N THR A 29 0.29 -10.26 -2.47
CA THR A 29 -0.23 -11.61 -2.62
C THR A 29 -1.06 -11.98 -1.41
N LEU A 30 -2.30 -12.41 -1.62
CA LEU A 30 -3.11 -13.01 -0.57
C LEU A 30 -2.97 -14.52 -0.60
N TYR A 31 -2.94 -15.13 0.58
CA TYR A 31 -2.97 -16.58 0.75
C TYR A 31 -4.11 -16.99 1.67
N PRO A 32 -4.72 -18.16 1.42
CA PRO A 32 -5.55 -18.79 2.43
C PRO A 32 -4.67 -19.27 3.59
N SER A 33 -5.22 -19.27 4.81
CA SER A 33 -4.48 -19.61 6.04
C SER A 33 -3.91 -21.03 6.08
N ASP A 34 -4.38 -21.90 5.18
CA ASP A 34 -3.94 -23.30 5.03
C ASP A 34 -2.96 -23.51 3.86
N ALA A 35 -2.51 -22.44 3.18
CA ALA A 35 -1.49 -22.54 2.15
C ALA A 35 -0.12 -22.91 2.77
N GLY A 36 0.50 -23.96 2.23
CA GLY A 36 1.79 -24.48 2.71
C GLY A 36 2.94 -23.47 2.55
N ASP A 37 3.21 -23.04 1.32
CA ASP A 37 4.28 -22.08 0.99
C ASP A 37 3.72 -20.64 0.98
N SER A 38 3.02 -20.26 2.04
CA SER A 38 2.59 -18.87 2.24
C SER A 38 3.78 -17.98 2.60
N CYS A 39 3.66 -16.67 2.35
CA CYS A 39 4.67 -15.63 2.66
C CYS A 39 5.88 -15.48 1.73
N GLU A 40 5.83 -16.00 0.51
CA GLU A 40 6.80 -15.67 -0.55
C GLU A 40 6.09 -14.90 -1.66
N GLY A 41 6.63 -13.78 -2.16
CA GLY A 41 5.97 -13.02 -3.22
C GLY A 41 5.68 -13.86 -4.46
N GLY A 42 4.39 -13.99 -4.83
CA GLY A 42 3.97 -14.86 -5.95
C GLY A 42 4.11 -16.37 -5.69
N GLY A 43 4.30 -16.79 -4.44
CA GLY A 43 4.38 -18.20 -4.03
C GLY A 43 3.12 -19.01 -4.37
N GLN A 44 3.26 -20.34 -4.43
CA GLN A 44 2.18 -21.23 -4.84
C GLN A 44 0.94 -21.12 -3.94
N GLY A 45 -0.23 -21.13 -4.57
CA GLY A 45 -1.51 -21.05 -3.86
C GLY A 45 -1.92 -19.65 -3.41
N GLY A 46 -1.11 -18.62 -3.72
CA GLY A 46 -1.47 -17.22 -3.52
C GLY A 46 -2.03 -16.56 -4.79
N ILE A 47 -2.85 -15.54 -4.59
CA ILE A 47 -3.36 -14.67 -5.67
C ILE A 47 -2.65 -13.32 -5.59
N THR A 48 -1.98 -12.92 -6.67
CA THR A 48 -1.09 -11.75 -6.67
C THR A 48 -1.62 -10.67 -7.58
N LEU A 49 -1.74 -9.46 -7.05
CA LEU A 49 -2.03 -8.24 -7.81
C LEU A 49 -0.86 -7.27 -7.72
N THR A 50 -0.57 -6.64 -8.85
CA THR A 50 0.39 -5.54 -8.93
C THR A 50 -0.29 -4.33 -9.54
N THR A 51 0.00 -3.15 -8.98
CA THR A 51 -0.42 -1.86 -9.54
C THR A 51 0.66 -1.30 -10.46
N GLU A 52 0.29 -0.57 -11.50
CA GLU A 52 1.24 0.15 -12.36
C GLU A 52 1.43 1.61 -11.94
N THR A 53 0.40 2.19 -11.32
CA THR A 53 0.35 3.62 -10.96
C THR A 53 0.08 3.81 -9.48
N ILE A 54 0.63 4.86 -8.86
CA ILE A 54 0.18 5.33 -7.54
C ILE A 54 -1.17 6.03 -7.70
N PRO A 55 -2.19 5.68 -6.89
CA PRO A 55 -3.47 6.33 -6.94
C PRO A 55 -3.31 7.78 -6.55
N ARG A 56 -4.05 8.62 -7.24
CA ARG A 56 -4.17 10.02 -6.88
C ARG A 56 -4.92 10.18 -5.55
N HIS A 57 -5.90 9.33 -5.28
CA HIS A 57 -6.70 9.37 -4.05
C HIS A 57 -6.78 7.99 -3.40
N GLU A 58 -7.80 7.76 -2.59
CA GLU A 58 -8.07 6.45 -2.02
C GLU A 58 -8.76 5.57 -3.06
N THR A 59 -8.26 4.35 -3.21
CA THR A 59 -8.85 3.32 -4.06
C THR A 59 -9.14 2.09 -3.20
N CYS A 60 -10.40 1.68 -3.19
CA CYS A 60 -10.85 0.45 -2.58
C CYS A 60 -10.80 -0.68 -3.61
N ILE A 61 -10.16 -1.77 -3.22
CA ILE A 61 -10.05 -3.01 -3.96
C ILE A 61 -10.94 -4.03 -3.25
N ASP A 62 -12.02 -4.47 -3.89
CA ASP A 62 -12.78 -5.63 -3.44
C ASP A 62 -12.12 -6.90 -3.96
N ILE A 63 -11.76 -7.82 -3.05
CA ILE A 63 -11.01 -9.03 -3.41
C ILE A 63 -11.86 -9.99 -4.22
N GLU A 64 -13.16 -10.08 -3.95
CA GLU A 64 -14.08 -10.95 -4.69
C GLU A 64 -14.37 -10.40 -6.09
N GLU A 65 -14.48 -9.07 -6.24
CA GLU A 65 -14.65 -8.43 -7.56
C GLU A 65 -13.44 -8.69 -8.47
N ILE A 66 -12.22 -8.48 -7.94
CA ILE A 66 -10.99 -8.61 -8.73
C ILE A 66 -10.64 -10.07 -9.02
N PHE A 67 -10.65 -10.93 -7.99
CA PHE A 67 -10.16 -12.30 -8.12
C PHE A 67 -11.28 -13.34 -8.31
N GLY A 68 -12.55 -12.99 -8.10
CA GLY A 68 -13.68 -13.83 -8.50
C GLY A 68 -14.02 -13.72 -9.99
N GLY A 69 -13.48 -12.69 -10.67
CA GLY A 69 -13.63 -12.46 -12.10
C GLY A 69 -12.68 -13.28 -12.97
N ASN A 70 -12.75 -13.04 -14.29
CA ASN A 70 -11.87 -13.62 -15.29
C ASN A 70 -10.87 -12.61 -15.88
N GLU A 71 -10.92 -11.36 -15.43
CA GLU A 71 -10.04 -10.29 -15.88
C GLU A 71 -8.64 -10.46 -15.29
N ARG A 72 -7.62 -10.22 -16.10
CA ARG A 72 -6.21 -10.31 -15.69
C ARG A 72 -5.58 -8.94 -15.46
N MET A 73 -6.26 -7.89 -15.90
CA MET A 73 -5.86 -6.51 -15.77
C MET A 73 -7.08 -5.63 -15.89
N GLY A 74 -6.99 -4.43 -15.35
CA GLY A 74 -8.08 -3.49 -15.41
C GLY A 74 -7.73 -2.14 -14.82
N PHE A 75 -8.78 -1.37 -14.58
CA PHE A 75 -8.67 -0.04 -14.00
C PHE A 75 -9.69 0.12 -12.88
N LEU A 76 -9.22 0.54 -11.71
CA LEU A 76 -10.06 0.91 -10.59
C LEU A 76 -10.12 2.42 -10.49
N ASN A 77 -11.33 2.97 -10.51
CA ASN A 77 -11.52 4.39 -10.21
C ASN A 77 -11.29 4.66 -8.73
N ASP A 78 -10.81 5.85 -8.40
CA ASP A 78 -10.77 6.33 -7.02
C ASP A 78 -12.15 6.25 -6.36
N THR A 79 -12.19 5.88 -5.08
CA THR A 79 -13.43 5.61 -4.34
C THR A 79 -13.91 6.83 -3.55
N PHE A 80 -13.12 7.91 -3.46
CA PHE A 80 -13.43 9.08 -2.64
C PHE A 80 -13.84 10.35 -3.41
N SER A 81 -14.78 11.08 -2.80
CA SER A 81 -15.49 12.28 -3.25
C SER A 81 -15.12 13.58 -2.48
N GLU A 82 -14.11 13.55 -1.61
CA GLU A 82 -13.64 14.72 -0.86
C GLU A 82 -12.27 15.16 -1.36
N ARG A 83 -12.11 16.49 -1.52
CA ARG A 83 -10.88 17.09 -2.04
C ARG A 83 -9.74 16.78 -1.07
N VAL A 84 -8.87 15.85 -1.44
CA VAL A 84 -7.50 15.81 -0.90
C VAL A 84 -6.93 17.21 -1.11
N THR A 85 -6.71 17.91 -0.01
CA THR A 85 -6.05 19.21 -0.05
C THR A 85 -4.58 18.93 -0.16
N TYR A 86 -4.10 18.91 -1.41
CA TYR A 86 -2.69 18.78 -1.67
C TYR A 86 -1.94 19.96 -1.03
N PRO A 87 -0.81 19.70 -0.35
CA PRO A 87 0.08 20.77 0.06
C PRO A 87 0.47 21.64 -1.13
N ASN A 88 0.68 22.94 -0.91
CA ASN A 88 0.95 23.93 -1.98
C ASN A 88 2.19 23.63 -2.85
N TYR A 89 3.03 22.66 -2.46
CA TYR A 89 4.21 22.21 -3.21
C TYR A 89 3.94 21.02 -4.14
N VAL A 90 2.75 20.40 -4.07
CA VAL A 90 2.36 19.32 -4.98
C VAL A 90 1.78 19.94 -6.24
N ASP A 91 2.41 19.64 -7.37
CA ASP A 91 1.91 20.03 -8.68
C ASP A 91 0.80 19.08 -9.12
N VAL A 92 -0.46 19.49 -8.90
CA VAL A 92 -1.65 18.68 -9.19
C VAL A 92 -1.79 18.29 -10.66
N ASP A 93 -1.25 19.11 -11.58
CA ASP A 93 -1.26 18.85 -13.01
C ASP A 93 -0.24 17.77 -13.41
N LYS A 94 0.70 17.46 -12.51
CA LYS A 94 1.67 16.36 -12.64
C LYS A 94 1.29 15.12 -11.83
N LEU A 95 0.08 15.04 -11.27
CA LEU A 95 -0.35 13.79 -10.63
C LEU A 95 -0.78 12.76 -11.69
N PRO A 96 -0.58 11.44 -11.45
CA PRO A 96 -1.17 10.39 -12.28
C PRO A 96 -2.68 10.56 -12.42
N PRO A 97 -3.33 10.08 -13.49
CA PRO A 97 -4.80 10.08 -13.57
C PRO A 97 -5.45 9.50 -12.30
N PRO A 98 -6.64 9.98 -11.89
CA PRO A 98 -7.35 9.41 -10.74
C PRO A 98 -7.69 7.94 -10.99
N GLY A 99 -7.39 7.06 -10.03
CA GLY A 99 -7.52 5.61 -10.15
C GLY A 99 -6.19 4.85 -10.20
N ILE A 100 -6.29 3.54 -10.35
CA ILE A 100 -5.17 2.60 -10.39
C ILE A 100 -5.33 1.64 -11.56
N GLU A 101 -4.30 1.54 -12.38
CA GLU A 101 -4.12 0.44 -13.32
C GLU A 101 -3.54 -0.76 -12.57
N TRP A 102 -4.16 -1.93 -12.74
CA TRP A 102 -3.77 -3.15 -12.04
C TRP A 102 -3.68 -4.34 -12.99
N TYR A 103 -2.87 -5.32 -12.60
CA TYR A 103 -2.74 -6.61 -13.28
C TYR A 103 -2.46 -7.73 -12.29
N ILE A 104 -2.92 -8.93 -12.62
CA ILE A 104 -2.73 -10.14 -11.85
C ILE A 104 -1.49 -10.87 -12.37
N THR A 105 -0.54 -11.15 -11.47
CA THR A 105 0.73 -11.80 -11.81
C THR A 105 0.80 -13.27 -11.38
N SER A 106 -0.17 -13.77 -10.60
CA SER A 106 -0.23 -15.18 -10.27
C SER A 106 -0.65 -16.03 -11.49
N ASP A 107 -0.02 -17.19 -11.66
CA ASP A 107 -0.27 -18.07 -12.81
C ASP A 107 -1.74 -18.51 -12.88
N SER A 108 -2.34 -18.83 -11.73
CA SER A 108 -3.77 -19.11 -11.58
C SER A 108 -4.48 -18.10 -10.68
N ILE A 109 -5.78 -17.98 -10.89
CA ILE A 109 -6.72 -17.26 -10.01
C ILE A 109 -7.68 -18.32 -9.47
N ASP A 110 -7.24 -19.07 -8.46
CA ASP A 110 -8.07 -20.04 -7.72
C ASP A 110 -8.62 -19.39 -6.45
N TYR A 111 -9.23 -18.21 -6.59
CA TYR A 111 -9.88 -17.55 -5.46
C TYR A 111 -11.16 -18.30 -5.09
N ASP A 112 -11.22 -18.72 -3.82
CA ASP A 112 -12.40 -19.32 -3.23
C ASP A 112 -12.88 -18.42 -2.09
N PRO A 113 -14.05 -17.76 -2.21
CA PRO A 113 -14.55 -16.84 -1.19
C PRO A 113 -14.87 -17.53 0.14
N ALA A 114 -15.02 -18.85 0.15
CA ALA A 114 -15.25 -19.65 1.36
C ALA A 114 -13.96 -19.92 2.17
N LYS A 115 -12.78 -19.76 1.56
CA LYS A 115 -11.50 -19.89 2.27
C LYS A 115 -11.20 -18.65 3.12
N ASN A 116 -10.37 -18.86 4.13
CA ASN A 116 -9.91 -17.80 5.01
C ASN A 116 -8.62 -17.16 4.45
N TRP A 117 -8.74 -16.09 3.67
CA TRP A 117 -7.62 -15.36 3.07
C TRP A 117 -7.02 -14.37 4.05
N SER A 118 -6.35 -14.87 5.09
CA SER A 118 -5.91 -14.07 6.25
C SER A 118 -4.40 -13.80 6.29
N VAL A 119 -3.68 -14.19 5.24
CA VAL A 119 -2.24 -14.00 5.11
C VAL A 119 -1.99 -13.10 3.90
N ILE A 120 -1.16 -12.08 4.08
CA ILE A 120 -0.80 -11.15 3.02
C ILE A 120 0.70 -10.99 2.97
N TRP A 121 1.27 -11.25 1.80
CA TRP A 121 2.59 -10.76 1.45
C TRP A 121 2.43 -9.46 0.66
N PHE A 122 3.29 -8.48 0.87
CA PHE A 122 3.32 -7.27 0.07
C PHE A 122 4.73 -6.73 -0.09
N GLU A 123 4.91 -5.99 -1.18
CA GLU A 123 6.15 -5.33 -1.52
C GLU A 123 5.89 -3.87 -1.86
N GLN A 124 6.60 -3.01 -1.14
CA GLN A 124 6.57 -1.57 -1.31
C GLN A 124 8.00 -1.06 -1.24
N ARG A 125 8.66 -0.93 -2.41
CA ARG A 125 10.03 -0.42 -2.51
C ARG A 125 10.04 1.06 -2.84
N ASN A 126 10.99 1.83 -2.30
CA ASN A 126 11.19 3.22 -2.70
C ASN A 126 12.21 3.31 -3.84
N GLN A 127 11.72 3.85 -4.95
CA GLN A 127 12.44 3.99 -6.21
C GLN A 127 13.14 5.34 -6.23
N SER A 128 14.09 5.50 -5.33
CA SER A 128 15.24 6.35 -5.59
C SER A 128 15.92 5.83 -6.87
N SER A 129 16.54 6.70 -7.67
CA SER A 129 17.17 6.31 -8.95
C SER A 129 18.33 5.29 -8.79
N ASP A 130 18.70 4.97 -7.55
CA ASP A 130 19.64 3.90 -7.20
C ASP A 130 18.98 2.54 -6.94
N GLY A 131 17.64 2.44 -6.98
CA GLY A 131 16.87 1.21 -6.87
C GLY A 131 16.86 0.56 -5.49
N LYS A 132 17.34 1.26 -4.45
CA LYS A 132 17.49 0.69 -3.10
C LYS A 132 16.27 0.97 -2.24
N SER A 133 15.66 -0.11 -1.74
CA SER A 133 14.66 0.00 -0.68
C SER A 133 15.35 0.17 0.67
N GLU A 134 14.90 1.13 1.46
CA GLU A 134 15.33 1.32 2.84
C GLU A 134 14.17 0.92 3.75
N GLU A 135 14.19 -0.32 4.22
CA GLU A 135 13.14 -0.84 5.11
C GLU A 135 12.90 0.08 6.31
N GLY A 136 11.62 0.33 6.62
CA GLY A 136 11.22 1.19 7.73
C GLY A 136 11.30 2.69 7.46
N LYS A 137 11.62 3.10 6.23
CA LYS A 137 11.43 4.48 5.75
C LYS A 137 10.05 4.68 5.17
N ASP A 138 9.61 5.94 5.09
CA ASP A 138 8.40 6.35 4.40
C ASP A 138 8.35 5.74 2.99
N GLY A 139 7.26 5.04 2.70
CA GLY A 139 6.98 4.57 1.34
C GLY A 139 6.12 5.55 0.56
N ARG A 140 5.64 5.11 -0.60
CA ARG A 140 4.80 5.90 -1.50
C ARG A 140 3.31 5.66 -1.29
N TRP A 141 2.97 4.58 -0.60
CA TRP A 141 1.61 4.09 -0.45
C TRP A 141 1.30 3.86 1.02
N VAL A 142 0.01 3.92 1.31
CA VAL A 142 -0.56 3.34 2.52
C VAL A 142 -1.49 2.21 2.08
N LEU A 143 -1.29 1.04 2.68
CA LEU A 143 -2.12 -0.14 2.55
C LEU A 143 -2.91 -0.29 3.85
N ASP A 144 -4.24 -0.33 3.72
CA ASP A 144 -5.14 -0.71 4.81
C ASP A 144 -5.92 -2.00 4.43
N THR A 145 -6.00 -2.98 5.32
CA THR A 145 -6.75 -4.23 5.08
C THR A 145 -8.05 -4.30 5.88
N TYR A 146 -9.12 -4.80 5.27
CA TYR A 146 -10.46 -4.87 5.88
C TYR A 146 -11.09 -6.26 5.74
N GLY A 147 -11.94 -6.62 6.72
CA GLY A 147 -12.66 -7.89 6.76
C GLY A 147 -14.03 -7.91 6.06
N GLY A 148 -14.56 -6.74 5.68
CA GLY A 148 -15.82 -6.62 4.92
C GLY A 148 -15.59 -6.53 3.42
N ASN A 149 -16.54 -7.05 2.62
CA ASN A 149 -16.58 -6.84 1.17
C ASN A 149 -16.91 -5.37 0.88
N ASN A 150 -16.20 -4.77 -0.08
CA ASN A 150 -16.32 -3.37 -0.48
C ASN A 150 -16.36 -2.40 0.72
N ASP A 151 -15.52 -2.64 1.72
CA ASP A 151 -15.64 -2.04 3.06
C ASP A 151 -14.40 -1.26 3.48
N CYS A 152 -13.86 -0.45 2.57
CA CYS A 152 -12.67 0.37 2.82
C CYS A 152 -12.91 1.63 3.69
N GLN A 153 -14.05 1.71 4.38
CA GLN A 153 -14.49 2.90 5.13
C GLN A 153 -14.98 2.60 6.56
N ARG A 154 -15.24 1.33 6.92
CA ARG A 154 -15.67 0.98 8.28
C ARG A 154 -14.49 0.77 9.20
N ASP A 155 -13.90 1.89 9.61
CA ASP A 155 -12.80 1.93 10.57
C ASP A 155 -13.27 1.67 12.02
N ASP A 156 -14.59 1.57 12.25
CA ASP A 156 -15.25 1.47 13.56
C ASP A 156 -15.65 0.03 13.96
N VAL A 157 -15.46 -0.96 13.09
CA VAL A 157 -15.87 -2.35 13.36
C VAL A 157 -14.80 -3.06 14.20
N ILE A 158 -15.06 -3.17 15.50
CA ILE A 158 -14.16 -3.83 16.47
C ILE A 158 -13.95 -5.32 16.14
N GLU A 159 -14.96 -6.00 15.58
CA GLU A 159 -14.91 -7.42 15.24
C GLU A 159 -13.88 -7.74 14.15
N PHE A 160 -13.64 -6.80 13.24
CA PHE A 160 -12.71 -6.93 12.12
C PHE A 160 -11.70 -5.78 12.15
N PRO A 161 -10.65 -5.88 12.98
CA PRO A 161 -9.63 -4.84 13.04
C PRO A 161 -8.96 -4.64 11.69
N TRP A 162 -8.89 -3.39 11.23
CA TRP A 162 -8.07 -3.04 10.09
C TRP A 162 -6.60 -2.86 10.51
N TYR A 163 -5.70 -3.09 9.56
CA TYR A 163 -4.25 -3.00 9.74
C TYR A 163 -3.68 -2.09 8.66
N GLU A 164 -2.74 -1.22 9.05
CA GLU A 164 -2.11 -0.23 8.19
C GLU A 164 -0.63 -0.51 8.01
N THR A 165 -0.11 -0.32 6.80
CA THR A 165 1.32 -0.15 6.57
C THR A 165 1.58 0.98 5.60
N SER A 166 2.59 1.78 5.89
CA SER A 166 3.06 2.89 5.05
C SER A 166 4.58 2.93 4.90
N CYS A 167 5.30 2.04 5.58
CA CYS A 167 6.75 1.90 5.43
C CYS A 167 7.14 1.11 4.18
N GLN A 168 8.34 1.37 3.69
CA GLN A 168 9.01 0.52 2.70
C GLN A 168 9.32 -0.86 3.28
N THR A 169 9.24 -1.88 2.43
CA THR A 169 9.64 -3.25 2.74
C THR A 169 11.12 -3.48 2.40
N GLY A 170 11.72 -4.52 2.98
CA GLY A 170 13.01 -5.04 2.52
C GLY A 170 12.93 -5.65 1.12
N GLU A 171 14.07 -6.16 0.62
CA GLU A 171 14.18 -6.76 -0.73
C GLU A 171 13.25 -7.96 -0.95
N THR A 172 12.89 -8.68 0.11
CA THR A 172 12.03 -9.86 0.05
C THR A 172 10.55 -9.55 0.27
N GLY A 173 10.16 -8.27 0.31
CA GLY A 173 8.84 -7.85 0.76
C GLY A 173 8.62 -8.11 2.24
N ARG A 174 7.35 -8.15 2.66
CA ARG A 174 6.93 -8.38 4.03
C ARG A 174 5.69 -9.27 4.05
N CYS A 175 5.63 -10.18 5.01
CA CYS A 175 4.46 -11.02 5.21
C CYS A 175 3.80 -10.72 6.56
N GLU A 176 2.48 -10.62 6.56
CA GLU A 176 1.70 -10.29 7.72
C GLU A 176 0.40 -11.11 7.78
N PHE A 177 -0.21 -11.11 8.96
CA PHE A 177 -1.37 -11.94 9.28
C PHE A 177 -2.46 -11.12 9.96
N VAL A 178 -3.71 -11.46 9.67
CA VAL A 178 -4.89 -10.89 10.33
C VAL A 178 -5.79 -11.99 10.90
N PRO A 179 -6.64 -11.72 11.90
CA PRO A 179 -7.47 -12.74 12.55
C PRO A 179 -8.73 -13.12 11.76
N HIS A 180 -8.95 -12.54 10.57
CA HIS A 180 -10.11 -12.77 9.71
C HIS A 180 -9.67 -12.83 8.23
N SER A 181 -10.55 -13.26 7.34
CA SER A 181 -10.28 -13.13 5.91
C SER A 181 -10.17 -11.65 5.53
N ILE A 182 -9.18 -11.29 4.73
CA ILE A 182 -9.12 -10.00 4.05
C ILE A 182 -10.13 -10.08 2.91
N LYS A 183 -11.01 -9.09 2.83
CA LYS A 183 -12.10 -9.01 1.85
C LYS A 183 -12.07 -7.72 1.04
N SER A 184 -11.47 -6.68 1.59
CA SER A 184 -11.15 -5.47 0.83
C SER A 184 -9.82 -4.86 1.29
N ILE A 185 -9.19 -4.13 0.37
CA ILE A 185 -7.93 -3.44 0.58
C ILE A 185 -8.11 -1.99 0.14
N LYS A 186 -7.70 -1.04 0.98
CA LYS A 186 -7.60 0.37 0.60
C LYS A 186 -6.14 0.68 0.27
N LEU A 187 -5.92 1.25 -0.90
CA LEU A 187 -4.65 1.86 -1.29
C LEU A 187 -4.83 3.37 -1.37
N ARG A 188 -3.88 4.11 -0.82
CA ARG A 188 -3.87 5.58 -0.91
C ARG A 188 -2.44 6.10 -0.99
N PRO A 189 -2.21 7.28 -1.60
CA PRO A 189 -0.90 7.89 -1.61
C PRO A 189 -0.45 8.20 -0.18
N PHE A 190 0.81 7.92 0.14
CA PHE A 190 1.43 8.41 1.36
C PHE A 190 1.79 9.88 1.16
N PHE A 191 1.08 10.76 1.87
CA PHE A 191 1.54 12.12 2.09
C PHE A 191 2.17 12.17 3.47
N HIS A 192 3.38 12.71 3.56
CA HIS A 192 4.02 13.01 4.83
C HIS A 192 3.18 14.08 5.54
N TYR A 193 2.18 13.64 6.30
CA TYR A 193 1.50 14.46 7.29
C TYR A 193 2.35 14.41 8.57
N ASP A 194 2.27 15.46 9.39
CA ASP A 194 3.03 15.69 10.62
C ASP A 194 2.82 14.64 11.76
N PHE A 195 2.54 13.37 11.45
CA PHE A 195 2.15 12.30 12.38
C PHE A 195 3.30 11.35 12.80
N GLY A 196 4.55 11.69 12.54
CA GLY A 196 5.72 10.91 12.96
C GLY A 196 6.19 9.90 11.91
N ASP A 197 6.86 8.84 12.35
CA ASP A 197 7.43 7.80 11.47
C ASP A 197 6.32 6.99 10.76
N CYS A 198 6.64 6.42 9.59
CA CYS A 198 5.75 5.51 8.87
C CYS A 198 5.26 4.33 9.75
N GLN A 199 4.12 3.74 9.38
CA GLN A 199 3.51 2.64 10.10
C GLN A 199 3.96 1.29 9.54
N THR A 200 4.35 0.38 10.44
CA THR A 200 4.68 -1.01 10.11
C THR A 200 3.60 -1.91 10.70
N TRP A 201 2.62 -2.30 9.89
CA TRP A 201 1.52 -3.19 10.26
C TRP A 201 0.75 -2.79 11.53
N ALA A 202 0.34 -1.52 11.61
CA ALA A 202 -0.35 -0.95 12.76
C ALA A 202 -1.84 -1.31 12.78
N LYS A 203 -2.29 -1.94 13.86
CA LYS A 203 -3.70 -2.23 14.09
C LYS A 203 -4.48 -0.95 14.43
N TYR A 204 -5.54 -0.66 13.66
CA TYR A 204 -6.33 0.58 13.71
C TYR A 204 -5.54 1.87 13.42
N GLY A 205 -4.46 1.77 12.64
CA GLY A 205 -3.45 2.82 12.57
C GLY A 205 -2.80 3.01 13.95
N ALA A 206 -1.81 3.89 14.10
CA ALA A 206 -1.14 4.08 15.40
C ALA A 206 -2.05 4.52 16.58
N ALA A 207 -3.37 4.65 16.40
CA ALA A 207 -4.36 4.99 17.42
C ALA A 207 -4.38 4.04 18.65
N ALA A 208 -3.78 2.84 18.57
CA ALA A 208 -3.55 1.98 19.73
C ALA A 208 -2.43 2.48 20.69
N THR A 209 -1.61 3.47 20.31
CA THR A 209 -0.48 3.95 21.13
C THR A 209 -0.79 5.11 22.08
N LEU A 210 -2.06 5.53 22.20
CA LEU A 210 -2.51 6.40 23.30
C LEU A 210 -3.21 5.59 24.40
N VAL A 211 -2.53 4.57 24.93
CA VAL A 211 -2.79 4.21 26.33
C VAL A 211 -2.13 5.33 27.16
N PRO A 212 -2.87 6.15 27.91
CA PRO A 212 -2.24 7.15 28.76
C PRO A 212 -1.31 6.40 29.70
N ARG A 213 -0.03 6.79 29.70
CA ARG A 213 0.89 6.42 30.78
C ARG A 213 0.23 6.89 32.07
N VAL A 214 -0.43 5.97 32.76
CA VAL A 214 -0.73 6.14 34.18
C VAL A 214 0.64 6.13 34.83
N SER A 215 1.22 7.32 34.97
CA SER A 215 2.32 7.55 35.88
C SER A 215 1.84 7.09 37.23
N ALA A 216 2.22 5.87 37.60
CA ALA A 216 2.09 5.39 38.96
C ALA A 216 2.93 6.33 39.82
N ALA A 217 2.29 7.34 40.39
CA ALA A 217 2.87 8.13 41.45
C ALA A 217 3.15 7.16 42.59
N ILE A 218 4.42 6.83 42.78
CA ILE A 218 4.90 6.10 43.95
C ILE A 218 4.61 6.99 45.16
N VAL A 219 3.52 6.69 45.88
CA VAL A 219 3.28 7.23 47.21
C VAL A 219 4.32 6.61 48.14
N THR A 220 5.39 7.36 48.39
CA THR A 220 6.38 7.01 49.41
C THR A 220 5.79 7.35 50.77
N THR A 221 5.22 6.34 51.45
CA THR A 221 4.92 6.45 52.88
C THR A 221 6.22 6.42 53.67
N MET A 222 6.68 7.59 54.14
CA MET A 222 7.74 7.66 55.15
C MET A 222 7.20 7.11 56.48
N ALA A 223 7.44 5.82 56.74
CA ALA A 223 7.34 5.26 58.07
C ALA A 223 8.58 5.69 58.87
N PHE A 224 8.45 6.77 59.65
CA PHE A 224 9.40 7.10 60.70
C PHE A 224 9.25 6.07 61.84
N PHE A 225 10.09 5.04 61.84
CA PHE A 225 10.44 4.31 63.05
C PHE A 225 11.86 4.68 63.43
N LEU A 226 12.01 5.53 64.45
CA LEU A 226 13.26 5.63 65.20
C LEU A 226 12.93 5.33 66.67
N PHE A 227 13.53 4.24 67.13
CA PHE A 227 13.68 3.85 68.52
C PHE A 227 14.35 4.97 69.31
N LEU A 228 13.77 5.31 70.46
CA LEU A 228 14.44 5.53 71.76
C LEU A 228 13.39 5.50 72.87
#